data_AF-A0A251P681-F1
#
_entry.id   AF-A0A251P681-F1
#
_cell.length_a   1.000
_cell.length_b   1.000
_cell.length_c   1.000
_cell.angle_alpha   90.00
_cell.angle_beta   90.00
_cell.angle_gamma   90.00
#
_symmetry.space_group_name_H-M   'P 1'
#
loop_
_entity.id
_entity.type
_entity.pdbx_description
1 polymer ?
#
loop_
_entity_poly.entity_id
_entity_poly.type
_entity_poly.pdbx_seq_one_letter_code
_entity_poly.pdbx_strand_id
1 'polypeptide(L)'
;MTVCTTLGAVALPPIGRDLRPCGCCQTVNQHHAGSYMQSAFPAVVKIVIPFAPLFAVLAASLLACSSMVAVTLPADLSLMAHARTVLSGEVGVVILSLLLVHIAGFFVGYISAAVCGFREAQRRAISIEVGIQNSSLGVVLATSHFTSPMVALPAALSAVIMNIMGSSLAFFWRYVDPFDSKETPTVEVK
;
A
#
# COMPACT_ATOMS: atom_id res chain seq x y z
N MET A 1 7.65 -10.21 -3.74
CA MET A 1 8.53 -10.06 -2.57
C MET A 1 7.75 -9.68 -1.31
N THR A 2 6.58 -9.06 -1.45
CA THR A 2 5.61 -8.71 -0.41
C THR A 2 5.29 -9.88 0.53
N VAL A 3 5.16 -11.11 0.01
CA VAL A 3 4.96 -12.32 0.82
C VAL A 3 6.16 -12.61 1.71
N CYS A 4 7.39 -12.55 1.17
CA CYS A 4 8.62 -12.72 1.96
C CYS A 4 8.84 -11.59 2.97
N THR A 5 8.51 -10.33 2.62
CA THR A 5 8.65 -9.21 3.57
C THR A 5 7.60 -9.30 4.68
N THR A 6 6.39 -9.78 4.37
CA THR A 6 5.32 -10.00 5.36
C THR A 6 5.66 -11.17 6.28
N LEU A 7 6.11 -12.30 5.72
CA LEU A 7 6.58 -13.46 6.51
C LEU A 7 7.85 -13.12 7.30
N GLY A 8 8.76 -12.34 6.72
CA GLY A 8 9.96 -11.83 7.38
C GLY A 8 9.61 -10.91 8.56
N ALA A 9 8.63 -10.03 8.41
CA ALA A 9 8.15 -9.18 9.51
C ALA A 9 7.44 -9.96 10.62
N VAL A 10 6.86 -11.13 10.32
CA VAL A 10 6.32 -12.06 11.32
C VAL A 10 7.45 -12.84 12.02
N ALA A 11 8.50 -13.20 11.28
CA ALA A 11 9.65 -13.95 11.79
C ALA A 11 10.65 -13.08 12.57
N LEU A 12 10.71 -11.77 12.28
CA LEU A 12 11.52 -10.78 13.01
C LEU A 12 10.62 -10.11 14.06
N PRO A 13 10.58 -10.59 15.32
CA PRO A 13 9.88 -9.86 16.37
C PRO A 13 10.48 -8.46 16.50
N PRO A 14 9.67 -7.41 16.73
CA PRO A 14 10.21 -6.09 17.02
C PRO A 14 11.08 -6.22 18.27
N ILE A 15 12.35 -5.84 18.14
CA ILE A 15 13.34 -5.81 19.22
C ILE A 15 12.77 -4.90 20.34
N GLY A 16 12.15 -5.52 21.35
CA GLY A 16 11.87 -4.85 22.63
C GLY A 16 10.43 -4.67 23.11
N ARG A 17 9.39 -5.43 22.70
CA ARG A 17 8.11 -5.44 23.47
C ARG A 17 7.43 -6.80 23.57
N ASP A 18 6.84 -7.03 24.75
CA ASP A 18 6.14 -8.23 25.21
C ASP A 18 5.30 -8.95 24.15
N LEU A 19 5.53 -10.27 24.07
CA LEU A 19 4.72 -11.25 23.36
C LEU A 19 3.27 -11.20 23.89
N ARG A 20 2.41 -10.39 23.27
CA ARG A 20 0.95 -10.62 23.31
C ARG A 20 0.48 -11.35 22.06
N PRO A 21 -0.46 -12.32 22.16
CA PRO A 21 -0.76 -13.28 21.08
C PRO A 21 -1.61 -12.75 19.91
N CYS A 22 -1.94 -11.46 19.82
CA CYS A 22 -3.12 -11.04 19.03
C CYS A 22 -2.83 -10.46 17.62
N GLY A 23 -1.67 -9.86 17.34
CA GLY A 23 -1.40 -9.24 16.01
C GLY A 23 -0.79 -10.18 14.96
N CYS A 24 0.11 -11.07 15.39
CA CYS A 24 0.84 -11.97 14.48
C CYS A 24 -0.04 -13.10 13.93
N CYS A 25 -0.97 -13.65 14.71
CA CYS A 25 -1.87 -14.71 14.24
C CYS A 25 -2.87 -14.20 13.19
N GLN A 26 -3.38 -12.97 13.35
CA GLN A 26 -4.34 -12.38 12.41
C GLN A 26 -3.71 -12.17 11.01
N THR A 27 -2.44 -11.75 10.98
CA THR A 27 -1.71 -11.43 9.74
C THR A 27 -1.32 -12.68 8.98
N VAL A 28 -0.87 -13.73 9.67
CA VAL A 28 -0.58 -15.04 9.08
C VAL A 28 -1.84 -15.67 8.48
N ASN A 29 -2.98 -15.61 9.19
CA ASN A 29 -4.25 -16.15 8.70
C ASN A 29 -4.74 -15.43 7.43
N GLN A 30 -4.65 -14.09 7.37
CA GLN A 30 -5.08 -13.34 6.19
C GLN A 30 -4.20 -13.61 4.96
N HIS A 31 -2.89 -13.78 5.14
CA HIS A 31 -1.98 -14.11 4.05
C HIS A 31 -2.12 -15.56 3.58
N HIS A 32 -2.24 -16.53 4.51
CA HIS A 32 -2.51 -17.93 4.16
C HIS A 32 -3.85 -18.10 3.45
N ALA A 33 -4.91 -17.40 3.88
CA ALA A 33 -6.18 -17.42 3.19
C ALA A 33 -6.07 -16.88 1.75
N GLY A 34 -5.34 -15.79 1.55
CA GLY A 34 -5.08 -15.24 0.21
C GLY A 34 -4.30 -16.20 -0.69
N SER A 35 -3.21 -16.77 -0.17
CA SER A 35 -2.38 -17.75 -0.89
C SER A 35 -3.14 -19.04 -1.19
N TYR A 36 -3.96 -19.52 -0.24
CA TYR A 36 -4.81 -20.69 -0.41
C TYR A 36 -5.89 -20.46 -1.47
N MET A 37 -6.56 -19.31 -1.48
CA MET A 37 -7.52 -18.97 -2.55
C MET A 37 -6.87 -18.88 -3.92
N GLN A 38 -5.65 -18.35 -4.00
CA GLN A 38 -4.89 -18.30 -5.25
C GLN A 38 -4.46 -19.68 -5.74
N SER A 39 -4.17 -20.60 -4.81
CA SER A 39 -3.88 -22.00 -5.12
C SER A 39 -5.13 -22.82 -5.47
N ALA A 40 -6.27 -22.57 -4.83
CA ALA A 40 -7.48 -23.35 -5.01
C ALA A 40 -8.29 -22.91 -6.25
N PHE A 41 -8.29 -21.61 -6.59
CA PHE A 41 -9.09 -21.06 -7.69
C PHE A 41 -8.33 -19.99 -8.52
N PRO A 42 -7.24 -20.37 -9.23
CA PRO A 42 -6.40 -19.41 -9.96
C PRO A 42 -7.12 -18.69 -11.11
N ALA A 43 -8.13 -19.31 -11.72
CA ALA A 43 -8.91 -18.71 -12.81
C ALA A 43 -9.79 -17.54 -12.31
N VAL A 44 -10.41 -17.70 -11.14
CA VAL A 44 -11.25 -16.66 -10.53
C VAL A 44 -10.39 -15.47 -10.09
N VAL A 45 -9.22 -15.74 -9.50
CA VAL A 45 -8.28 -14.69 -9.08
C VAL A 45 -7.80 -13.84 -10.26
N LYS A 46 -7.51 -14.44 -11.42
CA LYS A 46 -7.13 -13.69 -12.63
C LYS A 46 -8.23 -12.75 -13.15
N ILE A 47 -9.50 -13.10 -12.96
CA ILE A 47 -10.64 -12.25 -13.31
C ILE A 47 -10.79 -11.09 -12.32
N VAL A 48 -10.51 -11.32 -11.04
CA VAL A 48 -10.76 -10.35 -9.96
C VAL A 48 -9.60 -9.37 -9.74
N ILE A 49 -8.34 -9.79 -9.95
CA ILE A 49 -7.15 -8.94 -9.81
C ILE A 49 -7.26 -7.56 -10.49
N PRO A 50 -7.75 -7.41 -11.74
CA PRO A 50 -7.85 -6.09 -12.36
C PRO A 50 -8.82 -5.15 -11.64
N PHE A 51 -9.79 -5.68 -10.89
CA PHE A 51 -10.77 -4.89 -10.13
C PHE A 51 -10.36 -4.68 -8.66
N ALA A 52 -9.43 -5.47 -8.14
CA ALA A 52 -8.92 -5.37 -6.79
C ALA A 52 -8.43 -3.95 -6.39
N PRO A 53 -7.65 -3.21 -7.22
CA PRO A 53 -7.21 -1.87 -6.83
C PRO A 53 -8.38 -0.88 -6.70
N LEU A 54 -9.40 -0.99 -7.56
CA LEU A 54 -10.60 -0.13 -7.48
C LEU A 54 -11.40 -0.44 -6.22
N PHE A 55 -11.61 -1.72 -5.89
CA PHE A 55 -12.30 -2.10 -4.67
C PHE A 55 -11.53 -1.66 -3.41
N ALA A 56 -10.20 -1.80 -3.40
CA ALA A 56 -9.36 -1.37 -2.30
C ALA A 56 -9.45 0.15 -2.07
N VAL A 57 -9.37 0.95 -3.14
CA VAL A 57 -9.53 2.42 -3.04
C VAL A 57 -10.94 2.79 -2.60
N LEU A 58 -11.98 2.11 -3.11
CA LEU A 58 -13.37 2.39 -2.77
C LEU A 58 -13.67 2.04 -1.32
N ALA A 59 -13.22 0.88 -0.84
CA ALA A 59 -13.36 0.47 0.56
C ALA A 59 -12.59 1.39 1.51
N ALA A 60 -11.35 1.76 1.18
CA ALA A 60 -10.57 2.70 1.97
C ALA A 60 -11.20 4.10 1.98
N SER A 61 -11.75 4.53 0.84
CA SER A 61 -12.46 5.81 0.73
C SER A 61 -13.76 5.81 1.55
N LEU A 62 -14.54 4.73 1.54
CA LEU A 62 -15.74 4.60 2.38
C LEU A 62 -15.41 4.56 3.87
N LEU A 63 -14.33 3.88 4.26
CA LEU A 63 -13.84 3.87 5.64
C LEU A 63 -13.38 5.26 6.09
N ALA A 64 -12.61 5.95 5.24
CA ALA A 64 -12.22 7.34 5.51
C ALA A 64 -13.47 8.23 5.61
N CYS A 65 -14.41 8.12 4.67
CA CYS A 65 -15.61 8.95 4.63
C CYS A 65 -16.50 8.73 5.87
N SER A 66 -16.74 7.49 6.28
CA SER A 66 -17.50 7.17 7.50
C SER A 66 -16.85 7.70 8.78
N SER A 67 -15.52 7.69 8.86
CA SER A 67 -14.79 8.26 10.00
C SER A 67 -14.74 9.80 9.98
N MET A 68 -14.76 10.43 8.80
CA MET A 68 -14.81 11.90 8.67
C MET A 68 -16.22 12.46 8.90
N VAL A 69 -17.27 11.70 8.54
CA VAL A 69 -18.68 12.03 8.83
C VAL A 69 -18.95 12.08 10.34
N ALA A 70 -18.18 11.33 11.14
CA ALA A 70 -18.24 11.41 12.60
C ALA A 70 -17.59 12.70 13.17
N VAL A 71 -16.74 13.39 12.41
CA VAL A 71 -16.01 14.58 12.88
C VAL A 71 -16.68 15.88 12.42
N THR A 72 -17.40 15.89 11.29
CA THR A 72 -18.14 17.08 10.83
C THR A 72 -19.26 16.73 9.85
N LEU A 73 -20.52 17.02 10.21
CA LEU A 73 -21.60 17.33 9.26
C LEU A 73 -21.83 18.85 9.26
N PRO A 74 -22.20 19.51 8.13
CA PRO A 74 -23.10 18.99 7.11
C PRO A 74 -22.55 18.94 5.67
N ALA A 75 -23.31 18.23 4.85
CA ALA A 75 -23.05 17.74 3.49
C ALA A 75 -23.17 18.79 2.36
N ASP A 76 -22.78 20.05 2.59
CA ASP A 76 -23.03 21.14 1.61
C ASP A 76 -21.81 22.01 1.28
N LEU A 77 -20.60 21.57 1.66
CA LEU A 77 -19.39 22.34 1.41
C LEU A 77 -18.54 21.67 0.32
N SER A 78 -18.32 22.42 -0.77
CA SER A 78 -17.40 22.09 -1.87
C SER A 78 -16.18 21.31 -1.37
N LEU A 79 -15.90 20.15 -1.98
CA LEU A 79 -14.74 19.28 -1.72
C LEU A 79 -13.45 20.08 -1.49
N MET A 80 -13.30 21.20 -2.21
CA MET A 80 -12.14 22.06 -2.18
C MET A 80 -12.04 22.94 -0.91
N ALA A 81 -13.17 23.37 -0.36
CA ALA A 81 -13.20 24.10 0.91
C ALA A 81 -12.96 23.15 2.10
N HIS A 82 -13.49 21.92 2.03
CA HIS A 82 -13.24 20.88 3.03
C HIS A 82 -11.78 20.36 2.98
N ALA A 83 -11.21 20.23 1.78
CA ALA A 83 -9.80 19.89 1.62
C ALA A 83 -8.89 20.94 2.26
N ARG A 84 -9.20 22.24 2.13
CA ARG A 84 -8.41 23.30 2.77
C ARG A 84 -8.47 23.26 4.29
N THR A 85 -9.63 23.03 4.90
CA THR A 85 -9.75 22.92 6.36
C THR A 85 -9.06 21.67 6.90
N VAL A 86 -9.13 20.56 6.18
CA VAL A 86 -8.41 19.33 6.54
C VAL A 86 -6.89 19.50 6.40
N LEU A 87 -6.42 20.17 5.35
CA LEU A 87 -4.98 20.42 5.13
C LEU A 87 -4.37 21.43 6.11
N SER A 88 -5.16 22.33 6.68
CA SER A 88 -4.68 23.37 7.60
C SER A 88 -4.71 22.96 9.07
N GLY A 89 -5.30 21.81 9.40
CA GLY A 89 -5.30 21.22 10.74
C GLY A 89 -4.25 20.12 10.95
N GLU A 90 -4.30 19.46 12.11
CA GLU A 90 -3.42 18.33 12.47
C GLU A 90 -3.48 17.17 11.46
N VAL A 91 -4.63 16.98 10.81
CA VAL A 91 -4.83 15.97 9.75
C VAL A 91 -3.96 16.27 8.52
N GLY A 92 -3.73 17.55 8.20
CA GLY A 92 -2.85 17.96 7.11
C GLY A 92 -1.40 17.54 7.34
N VAL A 93 -0.93 17.64 8.60
CA VAL A 93 0.40 17.16 9.00
C VAL A 93 0.50 15.64 8.85
N VAL A 94 -0.55 14.90 9.20
CA VAL A 94 -0.61 13.44 9.01
C VAL A 94 -0.55 13.08 7.52
N ILE A 95 -1.35 13.74 6.67
CA ILE A 95 -1.34 13.50 5.22
C ILE A 95 0.03 13.80 4.62
N LEU A 96 0.66 14.92 5.01
CA LEU A 96 2.00 15.27 4.56
C LEU A 96 3.04 14.23 4.99
N SER A 97 2.97 13.78 6.24
CA SER A 97 3.86 12.73 6.76
C SER A 97 3.71 11.41 5.98
N LEU A 98 2.46 11.04 5.65
CA LEU A 98 2.17 9.85 4.84
C LEU A 98 2.70 10.01 3.40
N LEU A 99 2.54 11.18 2.78
CA LEU A 99 3.11 11.43 1.46
C LEU A 99 4.64 11.27 1.48
N LEU A 100 5.30 11.87 2.46
CA LEU A 100 6.76 11.80 2.59
C LEU A 100 7.26 10.37 2.81
N VAL A 101 6.62 9.57 3.67
CA VAL A 101 7.08 8.19 3.93
C VAL A 101 6.97 7.31 2.70
N HIS A 102 5.90 7.45 1.90
CA HIS A 102 5.76 6.67 0.68
C HIS A 102 6.68 7.15 -0.44
N ILE A 103 6.84 8.48 -0.62
CA ILE A 103 7.82 9.03 -1.57
C ILE A 103 9.23 8.52 -1.22
N ALA A 104 9.61 8.58 0.06
CA ALA A 104 10.87 8.02 0.54
C ALA A 104 10.95 6.51 0.27
N GLY A 105 9.87 5.75 0.49
CA GLY A 105 9.81 4.32 0.19
C GLY A 105 10.03 4.01 -1.30
N PHE A 106 9.33 4.69 -2.21
CA PHE A 106 9.53 4.54 -3.65
C PHE A 106 10.98 4.88 -4.05
N PHE A 107 11.51 5.99 -3.53
CA PHE A 107 12.86 6.46 -3.83
C PHE A 107 13.93 5.49 -3.33
N VAL A 108 13.90 5.13 -2.04
CA VAL A 108 14.84 4.19 -1.42
C VAL A 108 14.75 2.82 -2.08
N GLY A 109 13.56 2.34 -2.41
CA GLY A 109 13.36 1.10 -3.15
C GLY A 109 14.01 1.12 -4.53
N TYR A 110 13.90 2.23 -5.26
CA TYR A 110 14.54 2.40 -6.56
C TYR A 110 16.07 2.44 -6.45
N ILE A 111 16.59 3.27 -5.54
CA ILE A 111 18.04 3.45 -5.36
C ILE A 111 18.70 2.17 -4.83
N SER A 112 18.09 1.48 -3.87
CA SER A 112 18.62 0.20 -3.37
C SER A 112 18.69 -0.85 -4.48
N ALA A 113 17.66 -0.95 -5.33
CA ALA A 113 17.70 -1.82 -6.49
C ALA A 113 18.77 -1.41 -7.52
N ALA A 114 19.00 -0.10 -7.68
CA ALA A 114 20.04 0.42 -8.56
C ALA A 114 21.45 0.09 -8.05
N VAL A 115 21.70 0.27 -6.75
CA VAL A 115 22.97 -0.07 -6.09
C VAL A 115 23.25 -1.56 -6.17
N CYS A 116 22.22 -2.41 -6.08
CA CYS A 116 22.34 -3.85 -6.27
C CYS A 116 22.52 -4.30 -7.73
N GLY A 117 22.55 -3.38 -8.70
CA GLY A 117 22.80 -3.69 -10.11
C GLY A 117 21.63 -4.34 -10.85
N PHE A 118 20.40 -4.26 -10.33
CA PHE A 118 19.23 -4.78 -11.04
C PHE A 118 18.95 -4.02 -12.34
N ARG A 119 18.21 -4.61 -13.30
CA ARG A 119 17.80 -3.93 -14.54
C ARG A 119 16.65 -2.97 -14.30
N GLU A 120 16.42 -2.02 -15.21
CA GLU A 120 15.39 -0.97 -15.04
C GLU A 120 13.99 -1.52 -14.70
N ALA A 121 13.55 -2.58 -15.38
CA ALA A 121 12.26 -3.21 -15.10
C ALA A 121 12.17 -3.76 -13.65
N GLN A 122 13.25 -4.36 -13.16
CA GLN A 122 13.34 -4.87 -11.79
C GLN A 122 13.41 -3.73 -10.77
N ARG A 123 14.17 -2.66 -11.05
CA ARG A 123 14.25 -1.46 -10.19
C ARG A 123 12.88 -0.81 -10.00
N ARG A 124 12.12 -0.65 -11.09
CA ARG A 124 10.74 -0.13 -11.04
C ARG A 124 9.82 -1.02 -10.20
N ALA A 125 9.89 -2.33 -10.39
CA ALA A 125 9.10 -3.28 -9.60
C ALA A 125 9.47 -3.25 -8.11
N ILE A 126 10.76 -3.20 -7.77
CA ILE A 126 11.24 -3.13 -6.39
C ILE A 126 10.85 -1.80 -5.75
N SER A 127 10.96 -0.69 -6.48
CA SER A 127 10.51 0.63 -6.03
C SER A 127 9.02 0.63 -5.65
N ILE A 128 8.17 0.08 -6.52
CA ILE A 128 6.72 -0.04 -6.23
C ILE A 128 6.47 -0.94 -5.02
N GLU A 129 7.14 -2.09 -4.95
CA GLU A 129 6.98 -3.04 -3.85
C GLU A 129 7.40 -2.44 -2.49
N VAL A 130 8.45 -1.61 -2.46
CA VAL A 130 8.93 -0.96 -1.23
C VAL A 130 8.06 0.24 -0.86
N GLY A 131 7.59 1.02 -1.84
CA GLY A 131 6.73 2.17 -1.57
C GLY A 131 5.28 1.81 -1.23
N ILE A 132 4.77 0.70 -1.77
CA ILE A 132 3.46 0.15 -1.41
C ILE A 132 3.61 -0.74 -0.18
N GLN A 133 3.19 -0.21 0.97
CA GLN A 133 3.17 -0.94 2.22
C GLN A 133 1.81 -1.59 2.46
N ASN A 134 1.75 -2.61 3.32
CA ASN A 134 0.47 -3.21 3.67
C ASN A 134 -0.27 -2.38 4.73
N SER A 135 -1.03 -1.39 4.28
CA SER A 135 -1.85 -0.53 5.16
C SER A 135 -2.92 -1.30 5.95
N SER A 136 -3.36 -2.47 5.49
CA SER A 136 -4.36 -3.29 6.21
C SER A 136 -3.85 -3.81 7.55
N LEU A 137 -2.54 -4.08 7.64
CA LEU A 137 -1.89 -4.51 8.87
C LEU A 137 -1.88 -3.38 9.90
N GLY A 138 -1.69 -2.14 9.45
CA GLY A 138 -1.79 -0.94 10.29
C GLY A 138 -3.21 -0.77 10.87
N VAL A 139 -4.24 -0.96 10.06
CA VAL A 139 -5.65 -0.88 10.51
C VAL A 139 -5.94 -1.97 11.56
N VAL A 140 -5.54 -3.21 11.30
CA VAL A 140 -5.77 -4.34 12.22
C VAL A 140 -5.04 -4.16 13.55
N LEU A 141 -3.79 -3.67 13.52
CA LEU A 141 -3.05 -3.36 14.75
C LEU A 141 -3.70 -2.20 15.50
N ALA A 142 -4.16 -1.16 14.80
CA ALA A 142 -4.83 -0.04 15.41
C ALA A 142 -6.12 -0.47 16.11
N THR A 143 -6.97 -1.26 15.46
CA THR A 143 -8.26 -1.69 16.02
C THR A 143 -8.15 -2.77 17.10
N SER A 144 -7.08 -3.57 17.10
CA SER A 144 -6.84 -4.58 18.13
C SER A 144 -6.18 -4.03 19.40
N HIS A 145 -5.41 -2.94 19.29
CA HIS A 145 -4.70 -2.35 20.43
C HIS A 145 -5.29 -1.04 20.95
N PHE A 146 -6.11 -0.35 20.17
CA PHE A 146 -6.73 0.90 20.56
C PHE A 146 -8.26 0.84 20.40
N THR A 147 -8.98 1.29 21.43
CA THR A 147 -10.44 1.35 21.43
C THR A 147 -10.98 2.49 20.58
N SER A 148 -10.17 3.53 20.34
CA SER A 148 -10.58 4.68 19.53
C SER A 148 -10.42 4.38 18.03
N PRO A 149 -11.50 4.48 17.23
CA PRO A 149 -11.43 4.26 15.78
C PRO A 149 -10.58 5.31 15.06
N MET A 150 -10.32 6.46 15.69
CA MET A 150 -9.49 7.52 15.11
C MET A 150 -8.02 7.10 14.90
N VAL A 151 -7.54 6.09 15.63
CA VAL A 151 -6.17 5.57 15.48
C VAL A 151 -6.00 4.74 14.19
N ALA A 152 -7.10 4.24 13.62
CA ALA A 152 -7.09 3.55 12.33
C ALA A 152 -7.05 4.50 11.13
N LEU A 153 -7.34 5.79 11.36
CA LEU A 153 -7.47 6.80 10.29
C LEU A 153 -6.18 6.99 9.49
N PRO A 154 -4.97 7.10 10.09
CA PRO A 154 -3.73 7.24 9.31
C PRO A 154 -3.45 6.03 8.43
N ALA A 155 -3.76 4.81 8.91
CA ALA A 155 -3.57 3.60 8.13
C ALA A 155 -4.55 3.52 6.94
N ALA A 156 -5.81 3.94 7.13
CA ALA A 156 -6.77 4.04 6.04
C ALA A 156 -6.38 5.10 4.99
N LEU A 157 -5.93 6.28 5.43
CA LEU A 157 -5.45 7.34 4.54
C LEU A 157 -4.20 6.93 3.77
N SER A 158 -3.25 6.26 4.43
CA SER A 158 -2.05 5.70 3.83
C SER A 158 -2.41 4.73 2.69
N ALA A 159 -3.44 3.90 2.87
CA ALA A 159 -3.90 2.97 1.84
C ALA A 159 -4.37 3.67 0.56
N VAL A 160 -5.09 4.79 0.68
CA VAL A 160 -5.55 5.58 -0.47
C VAL A 160 -4.35 6.26 -1.15
N ILE A 161 -3.53 6.94 -0.35
CA ILE A 161 -2.38 7.73 -0.82
C ILE A 161 -1.38 6.84 -1.60
N MET A 162 -0.99 5.68 -1.04
CA MET A 162 -0.04 4.77 -1.69
C MET A 162 -0.58 4.15 -2.99
N ASN A 163 -1.89 3.87 -3.08
CA ASN A 163 -2.51 3.33 -4.28
C ASN A 163 -2.55 4.38 -5.41
N ILE A 164 -2.87 5.63 -5.07
CA ILE A 164 -2.83 6.74 -6.02
C ILE A 164 -1.40 6.94 -6.51
N MET A 165 -0.43 7.10 -5.61
CA MET A 165 0.97 7.31 -5.99
C MET A 165 1.56 6.14 -6.77
N GLY A 166 1.33 4.90 -6.32
CA GLY A 166 1.82 3.70 -7.01
C GLY A 166 1.23 3.57 -8.42
N SER A 167 -0.06 3.84 -8.59
CA SER A 167 -0.73 3.82 -9.90
C SER A 167 -0.22 4.94 -10.81
N SER A 168 -0.07 6.16 -10.28
CA SER A 168 0.49 7.30 -11.02
C SER A 168 1.92 7.05 -11.46
N LEU A 169 2.76 6.47 -10.59
CA LEU A 169 4.15 6.15 -10.89
C LEU A 169 4.26 5.02 -11.93
N ALA A 170 3.44 3.97 -11.80
CA ALA A 170 3.35 2.90 -12.79
C ALA A 170 2.86 3.43 -14.14
N PHE A 171 1.87 4.33 -14.15
CA PHE A 171 1.39 4.99 -15.36
C PHE A 171 2.49 5.85 -16.00
N PHE A 172 3.19 6.67 -15.22
CA PHE A 172 4.32 7.47 -15.70
C PHE A 172 5.37 6.59 -16.39
N TRP A 173 5.76 5.49 -15.77
CA TRP A 173 6.73 4.55 -16.36
C TRP A 173 6.24 3.79 -17.59
N ARG A 174 4.93 3.77 -17.89
CA ARG A 174 4.44 3.26 -19.19
C ARG A 174 4.79 4.18 -20.36
N TYR A 175 5.00 5.46 -20.10
CA TYR A 175 5.39 6.44 -21.12
C TYR A 175 6.89 6.72 -21.15
N VAL A 176 7.65 6.17 -20.21
CA VAL A 176 9.11 6.30 -20.15
C VAL A 176 9.74 4.97 -20.55
N ASP A 177 10.22 4.91 -21.80
CA ASP A 177 10.90 3.73 -22.32
C ASP A 177 12.13 3.41 -21.45
N PRO A 178 12.31 2.15 -21.02
CA PRO A 178 13.51 1.75 -20.29
C PRO A 178 14.71 1.81 -21.24
N PHE A 179 15.76 2.53 -20.83
CA PHE A 179 17.02 2.65 -21.58
C PHE A 179 17.67 1.29 -21.92
N ASP A 180 17.37 0.23 -21.14
CA ASP A 180 17.89 -1.13 -21.31
C ASP A 180 17.19 -1.98 -22.39
N SER A 181 16.30 -1.39 -23.21
CA SER A 181 15.44 -2.13 -24.16
C SER A 181 16.11 -2.60 -25.46
N LYS A 182 17.42 -2.35 -25.67
CA LYS A 182 18.08 -2.63 -26.97
C LYS A 182 18.81 -3.96 -27.12
N GLU A 183 18.83 -4.86 -26.13
CA GLU A 183 19.45 -6.18 -26.32
C GLU A 183 18.61 -7.33 -25.76
N THR A 184 17.73 -7.87 -26.60
CA THR A 184 17.39 -9.30 -26.58
C THR A 184 17.31 -9.77 -28.03
N PRO A 185 18.21 -10.66 -28.49
CA PRO A 185 18.04 -11.32 -29.78
C PRO A 185 16.76 -12.15 -29.73
N THR A 186 15.95 -12.04 -30.77
CA THR A 186 14.81 -12.93 -31.01
C THR A 186 15.32 -14.36 -31.03
N VAL A 187 15.00 -15.14 -30.00
CA VAL A 187 15.10 -16.60 -30.08
C VAL A 187 13.96 -17.03 -31.00
N GLU A 188 14.28 -17.21 -32.28
CA GLU A 188 13.44 -17.97 -33.21
C GLU A 188 13.26 -19.37 -32.61
N VAL A 189 12.02 -19.65 -32.19
CA VAL A 189 11.58 -21.02 -31.95
C VAL A 189 11.32 -21.61 -33.34
N LYS A 190 12.29 -22.39 -33.83
CA LYS A 190 12.12 -23.29 -34.97
C LYS A 190 11.71 -24.68 -34.49
#